data_AF-A0A5M8QD97-F1
#
_entry.id   AF-A0A5M8QD97-F1
#
_cell.length_a   1.000
_cell.length_b   1.000
_cell.length_c   1.000
_cell.angle_alpha   90.00
_cell.angle_beta   90.00
_cell.angle_gamma   90.00
#
_symmetry.space_group_name_H-M   'P 1'
#
loop_
_entity.id
_entity.type
_entity.pdbx_description
1 polymer ?
#
loop_
_entity_poly.entity_id
_entity_poly.type
_entity_poly.pdbx_seq_one_letter_code
_entity_poly.pdbx_strand_id
1 'polypeptide(L)'
;MKRISCFLQILIISVCVSCKDKDPGLQFAGNTGLDLYWHHTAGRDKGRYLLLSFMSAKAQRDKFEFKFEYRIKGREILIQLRETVSKGKCQIYPGPWGDECTSRGDVFIPESELTQGTYRFILQVDDRKVMSTLIVDPEKYTLQIPSNEFFNSKITTVYPTPENLIFGSIGYTGTENAKLATALIADFEKLGLTVAKVPDYPYRDLGGGSFKHLETKFWEPDHYMVSVLLQLNSSDVRTVFEMVRKYYESTGKKLQIGLFCSNNMEQLTGGPDSQLDAFYKL
;
A
#
# COMPACT_ATOMS: atom_id res chain seq x y z
N MET A 1 44.87 -6.06 -50.98
CA MET A 1 43.52 -5.46 -51.04
C MET A 1 42.41 -6.27 -50.37
N LYS A 2 42.38 -7.61 -50.38
CA LYS A 2 41.29 -8.40 -49.76
C LYS A 2 41.19 -8.32 -48.22
N ARG A 3 42.29 -8.08 -47.49
CA ARG A 3 42.29 -8.04 -46.00
C ARG A 3 41.73 -6.76 -45.38
N ILE A 4 41.75 -5.64 -46.11
CA ILE A 4 41.21 -4.35 -45.62
C ILE A 4 39.67 -4.33 -45.72
N SER A 5 39.12 -5.07 -46.71
CA SER A 5 37.66 -5.17 -46.91
C SER A 5 36.95 -5.93 -45.78
N CYS A 6 37.55 -7.01 -45.26
CA CYS A 6 36.96 -7.77 -44.14
C CYS A 6 36.96 -6.99 -42.81
N PHE A 7 37.99 -6.17 -42.55
CA PHE A 7 38.04 -5.36 -41.32
C PHE A 7 36.98 -4.26 -41.31
N LEU A 8 36.70 -3.66 -42.47
CA LEU A 8 35.67 -2.63 -42.59
C LEU A 8 34.25 -3.22 -42.42
N GLN A 9 34.01 -4.44 -42.90
CA GLN A 9 32.72 -5.12 -42.76
C GLN A 9 32.43 -5.55 -41.31
N ILE A 10 33.45 -5.99 -40.54
CA ILE A 10 33.28 -6.34 -39.12
C ILE A 10 33.02 -5.07 -38.28
N LEU A 11 33.69 -3.95 -38.60
CA LEU A 11 33.46 -2.69 -37.91
C LEU A 11 32.03 -2.15 -38.11
N ILE A 12 31.49 -2.25 -39.34
CA ILE A 12 30.13 -1.78 -39.64
C ILE A 12 29.06 -2.68 -38.99
N ILE A 13 29.27 -4.00 -38.94
CA ILE A 13 28.34 -4.93 -38.28
C ILE A 13 28.33 -4.72 -36.75
N SER A 14 29.48 -4.40 -36.13
CA SER A 14 29.51 -4.07 -34.69
C SER A 14 28.84 -2.75 -34.34
N VAL A 15 28.83 -1.75 -35.24
CA VAL A 15 28.13 -0.47 -35.01
C VAL A 15 26.61 -0.63 -35.10
N CYS A 16 26.11 -1.57 -35.90
CA CYS A 16 24.67 -1.83 -36.01
C CYS A 16 24.08 -2.68 -34.86
N VAL A 17 24.89 -3.40 -34.09
CA VAL A 17 24.40 -4.29 -33.01
C VAL A 17 24.36 -3.61 -31.63
N SER A 18 24.94 -2.41 -31.48
CA SER A 18 25.03 -1.72 -30.18
C SER A 18 24.12 -0.51 -29.99
N CYS A 19 23.17 -0.25 -30.91
CA CYS A 19 22.02 0.59 -30.61
C CYS A 19 20.89 -0.32 -30.11
N LYS A 20 20.97 -0.74 -28.83
CA LYS A 20 19.75 -1.22 -28.16
C LYS A 20 18.80 -0.03 -28.15
N ASP A 21 17.67 -0.14 -28.86
CA ASP A 21 16.57 0.80 -28.71
C ASP A 21 16.31 0.96 -27.22
N LYS A 22 16.38 2.21 -26.73
CA LYS A 22 16.10 2.50 -25.33
C LYS A 22 14.68 2.02 -25.03
N ASP A 23 14.49 1.42 -23.85
CA ASP A 23 13.18 1.00 -23.37
C ASP A 23 12.18 2.19 -23.50
N PRO A 24 11.11 2.04 -24.29
CA PRO A 24 10.21 3.14 -24.62
C PRO A 24 9.47 3.66 -23.38
N GLY A 25 9.19 2.79 -22.40
CA GLY A 25 8.58 3.20 -21.13
C GLY A 25 9.57 3.97 -20.25
N LEU A 26 10.85 3.59 -20.22
CA LEU A 26 11.89 4.37 -19.54
C LEU A 26 12.04 5.76 -20.16
N GLN A 27 12.10 5.83 -21.48
CA GLN A 27 12.20 7.10 -22.19
C GLN A 27 10.97 7.97 -21.96
N PHE A 28 9.77 7.39 -22.00
CA PHE A 28 8.53 8.10 -21.73
C PHE A 28 8.50 8.66 -20.31
N ALA A 29 8.78 7.85 -19.29
CA ALA A 29 8.83 8.29 -17.90
C ALA A 29 9.90 9.36 -17.68
N GLY A 30 11.08 9.20 -18.28
CA GLY A 30 12.16 10.18 -18.24
C GLY A 30 11.75 11.53 -18.82
N ASN A 31 11.03 11.54 -19.95
CA ASN A 31 10.62 12.76 -20.65
C ASN A 31 9.42 13.45 -20.02
N THR A 32 8.43 12.69 -19.54
CA THR A 32 7.16 13.23 -19.05
C THR A 32 7.13 13.45 -17.55
N GLY A 33 8.01 12.79 -16.80
CA GLY A 33 8.03 12.84 -15.35
C GLY A 33 7.09 11.85 -14.68
N LEU A 34 7.15 11.83 -13.35
CA LEU A 34 6.37 10.95 -12.49
C LEU A 34 5.62 11.74 -11.41
N ASP A 35 4.39 11.33 -11.14
CA ASP A 35 3.62 11.75 -9.97
C ASP A 35 3.71 10.67 -8.88
N LEU A 36 4.00 11.08 -7.65
CA LEU A 36 4.00 10.19 -6.49
C LEU A 36 2.70 10.30 -5.71
N TYR A 37 2.05 9.15 -5.54
CA TYR A 37 1.09 8.90 -4.48
C TYR A 37 1.74 8.07 -3.38
N TRP A 38 1.59 8.46 -2.12
CA TRP A 38 2.22 7.73 -1.01
C TRP A 38 1.44 7.84 0.30
N HIS A 39 1.59 6.81 1.14
CA HIS A 39 1.01 6.72 2.50
C HIS A 39 1.66 5.56 3.28
N HIS A 40 1.43 5.56 4.60
CA HIS A 40 1.69 4.40 5.44
C HIS A 40 0.58 3.37 5.29
N THR A 41 0.97 2.12 5.21
CA THR A 41 0.05 0.99 5.30
C THR A 41 0.79 -0.22 5.86
N ALA A 42 0.09 -1.33 6.01
CA ALA A 42 0.70 -2.58 6.42
C ALA A 42 0.17 -3.73 5.57
N GLY A 43 0.89 -4.84 5.59
CA GLY A 43 0.54 -6.03 4.84
C GLY A 43 1.17 -7.26 5.44
N ARG A 44 0.49 -8.40 5.30
CA ARG A 44 0.82 -9.64 6.02
C ARG A 44 2.29 -10.03 5.91
N ASP A 45 2.85 -9.95 4.70
CA ASP A 45 4.23 -10.39 4.42
C ASP A 45 5.28 -9.30 4.62
N LYS A 46 4.86 -8.04 4.72
CA LYS A 46 5.76 -6.87 4.71
C LYS A 46 5.76 -6.11 6.04
N GLY A 47 4.90 -6.49 6.99
CA GLY A 47 4.67 -5.71 8.19
C GLY A 47 4.16 -4.32 7.85
N ARG A 48 4.65 -3.31 8.57
CA ARG A 48 4.36 -1.89 8.35
C ARG A 48 5.36 -1.29 7.37
N TYR A 49 4.87 -0.52 6.40
CA TYR A 49 5.71 0.06 5.36
C TYR A 49 5.15 1.36 4.79
N LEU A 50 6.06 2.13 4.20
CA LEU A 50 5.74 3.24 3.32
C LEU A 50 5.47 2.70 1.91
N LEU A 51 4.25 2.91 1.40
CA LEU A 51 3.92 2.65 -0.01
C LEU A 51 4.20 3.91 -0.82
N LEU A 52 5.06 3.78 -1.83
CA LEU A 52 5.38 4.81 -2.81
C LEU A 52 4.91 4.33 -4.19
N SER A 53 3.81 4.89 -4.69
CA SER A 53 3.26 4.58 -6.01
C SER A 53 3.61 5.68 -7.00
N PHE A 54 4.50 5.37 -7.93
CA PHE A 54 4.95 6.28 -8.97
C PHE A 54 4.10 6.07 -10.23
N MET A 55 3.49 7.14 -10.70
CA MET A 55 2.57 7.15 -11.84
C MET A 55 3.14 8.05 -12.93
N SER A 56 2.85 7.75 -14.20
CA SER A 56 3.20 8.67 -15.28
C SER A 56 2.47 10.01 -15.11
N ALA A 57 3.21 11.12 -15.16
CA ALA A 57 2.63 12.46 -15.01
C ALA A 57 1.73 12.87 -16.20
N LYS A 58 1.87 12.17 -17.34
CA LYS A 58 0.99 12.31 -18.51
C LYS A 58 0.31 10.99 -18.83
N ALA A 59 -0.91 11.08 -19.36
CA ALA A 59 -1.62 9.95 -19.95
C ALA A 59 -0.95 9.55 -21.28
N GLN A 60 -1.10 8.28 -21.65
CA GLN A 60 -0.46 7.67 -22.81
C GLN A 60 -1.31 6.53 -23.35
N ARG A 61 -1.10 6.17 -24.62
CA ARG A 61 -1.84 5.08 -25.28
C ARG A 61 -1.29 3.69 -25.03
N ASP A 62 -0.02 3.60 -24.64
CA ASP A 62 0.62 2.34 -24.27
C ASP A 62 0.73 2.25 -22.76
N LYS A 63 0.36 1.10 -22.22
CA LYS A 63 0.42 0.84 -20.79
C LYS A 63 1.73 0.16 -20.46
N PHE A 64 2.42 0.68 -19.46
CA PHE A 64 3.63 0.10 -18.89
C PHE A 64 3.43 -0.20 -17.41
N GLU A 65 4.05 -1.28 -16.96
CA GLU A 65 4.33 -1.50 -15.55
C GLU A 65 5.76 -1.03 -15.28
N PHE A 66 5.91 -0.09 -14.34
CA PHE A 66 7.20 0.42 -13.93
C PHE A 66 7.79 -0.47 -12.83
N LYS A 67 9.04 -0.88 -13.01
CA LYS A 67 9.74 -1.74 -12.05
C LYS A 67 10.86 -0.95 -11.39
N PHE A 68 10.62 -0.61 -10.14
CA PHE A 68 11.55 0.15 -9.34
C PHE A 68 12.36 -0.78 -8.43
N GLU A 69 13.62 -0.43 -8.25
CA GLU A 69 14.44 -0.91 -7.15
C GLU A 69 14.65 0.22 -6.15
N TYR A 70 14.73 -0.12 -4.86
CA TYR A 70 15.17 0.84 -3.84
C TYR A 70 16.37 0.30 -3.06
N ARG A 71 17.18 1.21 -2.53
CA ARG A 71 18.29 0.91 -1.63
C ARG A 71 18.42 2.01 -0.60
N ILE A 72 18.70 1.63 0.65
CA ILE A 72 18.99 2.56 1.73
C ILE A 72 20.46 2.40 2.14
N LYS A 73 21.21 3.49 2.13
CA LYS A 73 22.59 3.54 2.60
C LYS A 73 22.77 4.71 3.56
N GLY A 74 22.78 4.42 4.85
CA GLY A 74 22.80 5.46 5.88
C GLY A 74 21.55 6.34 5.80
N ARG A 75 21.73 7.65 5.59
CA ARG A 75 20.63 8.62 5.43
C ARG A 75 20.27 8.91 3.97
N GLU A 76 20.57 7.99 3.06
CA GLU A 76 20.23 8.12 1.64
C GLU A 76 19.32 6.99 1.19
N ILE A 77 18.19 7.34 0.59
CA ILE A 77 17.24 6.43 -0.04
C ILE A 77 17.31 6.68 -1.54
N LEU A 78 17.76 5.70 -2.29
CA LEU A 78 17.75 5.72 -3.75
C LEU A 78 16.59 4.85 -4.25
N ILE A 79 15.70 5.42 -5.05
CA ILE A 79 14.68 4.70 -5.81
C ILE A 79 15.01 4.88 -7.28
N GLN A 80 15.20 3.76 -7.98
CA GLN A 80 15.60 3.76 -9.39
C GLN A 80 14.60 2.98 -10.23
N LEU A 81 14.07 3.61 -11.28
CA LEU A 81 13.34 2.91 -12.32
C LEU A 81 14.34 2.09 -13.16
N ARG A 82 14.26 0.76 -13.10
CA ARG A 82 15.21 -0.16 -13.74
C ARG A 82 14.76 -0.61 -15.11
N GLU A 83 13.50 -0.98 -15.19
CA GLU A 83 12.91 -1.57 -16.39
C GLU A 83 11.44 -1.15 -16.46
N THR A 84 10.87 -1.22 -17.66
CA THR A 84 9.42 -1.21 -17.82
C THR A 84 8.96 -2.46 -18.53
N VAL A 85 7.77 -2.92 -18.19
CA VAL A 85 7.13 -4.06 -18.85
C VAL A 85 5.92 -3.55 -19.59
N SER A 86 5.96 -3.62 -20.92
CA SER A 86 4.79 -3.28 -21.74
C SER A 86 3.63 -4.21 -21.39
N LYS A 87 2.45 -3.62 -21.20
CA LYS A 87 1.16 -4.30 -21.03
C LYS A 87 0.29 -4.16 -22.28
N GLY A 88 0.88 -3.71 -23.39
CA GLY A 88 0.17 -3.39 -24.63
C GLY A 88 -0.56 -2.06 -24.55
N LYS A 89 -1.51 -1.86 -25.46
CA LYS A 89 -2.30 -0.63 -25.52
C LYS A 89 -3.25 -0.52 -24.34
N CYS A 90 -3.52 0.72 -23.93
CA CYS A 90 -4.57 1.03 -22.97
C CYS A 90 -5.92 0.53 -23.51
N GLN A 91 -6.74 -0.02 -22.62
CA GLN A 91 -8.10 -0.43 -22.97
C GLN A 91 -8.96 0.80 -23.16
N ILE A 92 -9.79 0.79 -24.20
CA ILE A 92 -10.80 1.82 -24.41
C ILE A 92 -11.89 1.59 -23.38
N TYR A 93 -12.04 2.53 -22.44
CA TYR A 93 -13.13 2.48 -21.48
C TYR A 93 -14.38 3.10 -22.12
N PRO A 94 -15.56 2.48 -22.02
CA PRO A 94 -16.77 3.03 -22.60
C PRO A 94 -17.09 4.38 -21.97
N GLY A 95 -17.19 5.44 -22.79
CA GLY A 95 -17.44 6.83 -22.37
C GLY A 95 -16.38 7.83 -22.87
N PRO A 96 -16.33 9.07 -22.38
CA PRO A 96 -15.47 10.13 -22.91
C PRO A 96 -13.98 9.99 -22.51
N TRP A 97 -13.59 8.88 -21.87
CA TRP A 97 -12.27 8.68 -21.27
C TRP A 97 -11.19 8.25 -22.27
N GLY A 98 -11.57 7.93 -23.51
CA GLY A 98 -10.63 7.69 -24.62
C GLY A 98 -9.81 6.40 -24.51
N ASP A 99 -8.66 6.40 -25.19
CA ASP A 99 -7.72 5.28 -25.29
C ASP A 99 -6.42 5.54 -24.51
N GLU A 100 -6.44 6.45 -23.54
CA GLU A 100 -5.28 6.82 -22.74
C GLU A 100 -5.39 6.30 -21.31
N CYS A 101 -4.25 5.93 -20.73
CA CYS A 101 -4.16 5.49 -19.36
C CYS A 101 -2.85 5.90 -18.69
N THR A 102 -2.79 5.71 -17.37
CA THR A 102 -1.62 5.99 -16.55
C THR A 102 -0.85 4.70 -16.30
N SER A 103 0.47 4.76 -16.52
CA SER A 103 1.40 3.68 -16.16
C SER A 103 1.85 3.88 -14.73
N ARG A 104 2.14 2.78 -14.01
CA ARG A 104 2.50 2.86 -12.59
C ARG A 104 3.50 1.80 -12.16
N GLY A 105 4.15 2.05 -11.03
CA GLY A 105 4.97 1.09 -10.30
C GLY A 105 5.05 1.45 -8.82
N ASP A 106 5.10 0.42 -7.98
CA ASP A 106 5.03 0.57 -6.53
C ASP A 106 6.35 0.16 -5.87
N VAL A 107 6.78 0.94 -4.88
CA VAL A 107 7.89 0.63 -3.98
C VAL A 107 7.36 0.53 -2.56
N PHE A 108 7.86 -0.45 -1.81
CA PHE A 108 7.49 -0.72 -0.43
C PHE A 108 8.74 -0.61 0.43
N ILE A 109 8.82 0.40 1.29
CA ILE A 109 9.93 0.58 2.23
C ILE A 109 9.44 0.22 3.63
N PRO A 110 9.92 -0.87 4.25
CA PRO A 110 9.55 -1.22 5.62
C PRO A 110 9.85 -0.08 6.59
N GLU A 111 8.95 0.17 7.54
CA GLU A 111 9.17 1.18 8.58
C GLU A 111 10.39 0.83 9.44
N SER A 112 10.70 -0.46 9.61
CA SER A 112 11.88 -0.95 10.32
C SER A 112 13.22 -0.54 9.68
N GLU A 113 13.24 -0.16 8.40
CA GLU A 113 14.42 0.36 7.72
C GLU A 113 14.57 1.89 7.87
N LEU A 114 13.57 2.57 8.43
CA LEU A 114 13.48 4.02 8.54
C LEU A 114 13.54 4.46 10.01
N THR A 115 14.75 4.65 10.52
CA THR A 115 14.95 5.29 11.82
C THR A 115 14.64 6.79 11.78
N GLN A 116 14.18 7.36 12.90
CA GLN A 116 13.92 8.80 13.02
C GLN A 116 15.08 9.66 12.48
N GLY A 117 14.73 10.73 11.75
CA GLY A 117 15.67 11.72 11.23
C GLY A 117 15.40 12.11 9.78
N THR A 118 16.37 12.81 9.20
CA THR A 118 16.29 13.33 7.82
C THR A 118 17.04 12.43 6.85
N TYR A 119 16.39 12.09 5.75
CA TYR A 119 16.94 11.31 4.65
C TYR A 119 16.98 12.13 3.36
N ARG A 120 18.04 11.92 2.59
CA ARG A 120 18.14 12.32 1.20
C ARG A 120 17.42 11.30 0.34
N PHE A 121 16.30 11.69 -0.26
CA PHE A 121 15.49 10.84 -1.12
C PHE A 121 15.84 11.13 -2.58
N ILE A 122 16.30 10.13 -3.32
CA ILE A 122 16.78 10.28 -4.69
C ILE A 122 15.90 9.42 -5.58
N LEU A 123 15.13 10.04 -6.48
CA LEU A 123 14.46 9.35 -7.58
C LEU A 123 15.36 9.40 -8.81
N GLN A 124 15.71 8.24 -9.36
CA GLN A 124 16.47 8.12 -10.60
C GLN A 124 15.63 7.46 -11.70
N VAL A 125 15.54 8.13 -12.84
CA VAL A 125 14.88 7.63 -14.06
C VAL A 125 15.83 7.87 -15.23
N ASP A 126 16.33 6.80 -15.85
CA ASP A 126 17.42 6.84 -16.84
C ASP A 126 18.64 7.62 -16.29
N ASP A 127 19.02 8.72 -16.95
CA ASP A 127 20.12 9.62 -16.60
C ASP A 127 19.68 10.77 -15.66
N ARG A 128 18.37 10.95 -15.43
CA ARG A 128 17.82 12.02 -14.61
C ARG A 128 17.74 11.61 -13.15
N LYS A 129 18.04 12.57 -12.27
CA LYS A 129 17.93 12.43 -10.82
C LYS A 129 17.17 13.62 -10.25
N VAL A 130 16.18 13.33 -9.41
CA VAL A 130 15.53 14.32 -8.57
C VAL A 130 15.89 14.03 -7.12
N MET A 131 16.38 15.05 -6.42
CA MET A 131 16.74 14.97 -5.02
C MET A 131 15.68 15.68 -4.18
N SER A 132 15.12 14.95 -3.24
CA SER A 132 14.10 15.38 -2.30
C SER A 132 14.58 15.10 -0.87
N THR A 133 13.88 15.65 0.12
CA THR A 133 14.17 15.42 1.54
C THR A 133 13.00 14.69 2.18
N LEU A 134 13.24 13.50 2.74
CA LEU A 134 12.27 12.79 3.57
C LEU A 134 12.61 13.01 5.04
N ILE A 135 11.68 13.52 5.83
CA ILE A 135 11.81 13.69 7.28
C ILE A 135 10.92 12.64 7.94
N VAL A 136 11.54 11.80 8.75
CA VAL A 136 10.90 10.72 9.51
C VAL A 136 10.79 11.16 10.97
N ASP A 137 9.58 11.50 11.39
CA ASP A 137 9.24 11.77 12.79
C ASP A 137 8.30 10.68 13.33
N PRO A 138 8.25 10.46 14.66
CA PRO A 138 7.37 9.45 15.26
C PRO A 138 5.88 9.67 14.95
N GLU A 139 5.46 10.93 14.79
CA GLU A 139 4.06 11.28 14.55
C GLU A 139 3.69 11.36 13.06
N LYS A 140 4.65 11.68 12.19
CA LYS A 140 4.40 11.95 10.77
C LYS A 140 5.66 11.86 9.93
N TYR A 141 5.47 11.59 8.65
CA TYR A 141 6.55 11.59 7.66
C TYR A 141 6.27 12.71 6.67
N THR A 142 7.30 13.50 6.35
CA THR A 142 7.18 14.63 5.43
C THR A 142 8.15 14.48 4.27
N LEU A 143 7.66 14.53 3.04
CA LEU A 143 8.47 14.49 1.83
C LEU A 143 8.46 15.87 1.15
N GLN A 144 9.63 16.48 1.07
CA GLN A 144 9.86 17.77 0.42
C GLN A 144 10.46 17.52 -0.96
N ILE A 145 9.64 17.65 -1.99
CA ILE A 145 10.05 17.55 -3.39
C ILE A 145 10.32 18.96 -3.90
N PRO A 146 11.50 19.25 -4.48
CA PRO A 146 11.75 20.57 -5.07
C PRO A 146 10.80 20.79 -6.25
N SER A 147 10.36 22.04 -6.48
CA SER A 147 9.52 22.36 -7.63
C SER A 147 10.24 22.06 -8.94
N ASN A 148 9.71 21.12 -9.73
CA ASN A 148 10.21 20.75 -11.04
C ASN A 148 9.11 20.03 -11.86
N GLU A 149 9.30 19.88 -13.16
CA GLU A 149 8.30 19.23 -14.05
C GLU A 149 8.40 17.70 -14.08
N PHE A 150 9.47 17.11 -13.54
CA PHE A 150 9.79 15.70 -13.68
C PHE A 150 9.36 14.83 -12.50
N PHE A 151 9.14 15.43 -11.34
CA PHE A 151 8.70 14.72 -10.16
C PHE A 151 7.86 15.61 -9.27
N ASN A 152 6.64 15.18 -8.99
CA ASN A 152 5.70 15.90 -8.16
C ASN A 152 4.94 14.97 -7.21
N SER A 153 4.40 15.53 -6.14
CA SER A 153 3.41 14.86 -5.30
C SER A 153 2.40 15.87 -4.77
N LYS A 154 1.13 15.49 -4.75
CA LYS A 154 0.08 16.26 -4.10
C LYS A 154 0.06 16.06 -2.58
N ILE A 155 0.83 15.09 -2.08
CA ILE A 155 0.88 14.71 -0.67
C ILE A 155 2.27 15.09 -0.15
N THR A 156 2.31 16.00 0.81
CA THR A 156 3.58 16.42 1.44
C THR A 156 3.82 15.72 2.76
N THR A 157 2.76 15.28 3.43
CA THR A 157 2.82 14.67 4.76
C THR A 157 1.87 13.49 4.84
N VAL A 158 2.32 12.43 5.51
CA VAL A 158 1.53 11.23 5.81
C VAL A 158 1.73 10.87 7.27
N TYR A 159 0.77 10.14 7.83
CA TYR A 159 0.75 9.78 9.25
C TYR A 159 0.80 8.25 9.37
N PRO A 160 1.78 7.67 10.07
CA PRO A 160 1.79 6.24 10.35
C PRO A 160 0.61 5.86 11.23
N THR A 161 -0.18 4.86 10.82
CA THR A 161 -1.25 4.30 11.66
C THR A 161 -0.65 3.87 13.01
N PRO A 162 -1.21 4.21 14.18
CA PRO A 162 -0.61 3.79 15.44
C PRO A 162 -0.46 2.26 15.54
N GLU A 163 0.59 1.80 16.20
CA GLU A 163 0.85 0.38 16.41
C GLU A 163 -0.15 -0.24 17.41
N ASN A 164 -0.24 -1.56 17.39
CA ASN A 164 -0.97 -2.36 18.35
C ASN A 164 -2.47 -2.03 18.39
N LEU A 165 -3.07 -1.72 17.24
CA LEU A 165 -4.51 -1.52 17.10
C LEU A 165 -5.18 -2.77 16.54
N ILE A 166 -6.28 -3.18 17.17
CA ILE A 166 -7.27 -4.08 16.58
C ILE A 166 -8.45 -3.23 16.13
N PHE A 167 -8.75 -3.26 14.84
CA PHE A 167 -9.82 -2.45 14.27
C PHE A 167 -10.62 -3.19 13.20
N GLY A 168 -11.82 -2.73 12.92
CA GLY A 168 -12.70 -3.32 11.92
C GLY A 168 -14.15 -3.38 12.41
N SER A 169 -14.93 -4.36 11.97
CA SER A 169 -16.35 -4.37 12.26
C SER A 169 -16.93 -5.74 12.56
N ILE A 170 -18.03 -5.71 13.32
CA ILE A 170 -18.89 -6.84 13.62
C ILE A 170 -20.26 -6.53 13.01
N GLY A 171 -20.57 -7.20 11.90
CA GLY A 171 -21.87 -7.17 11.25
C GLY A 171 -22.80 -8.29 11.74
N TYR A 172 -24.10 -8.05 11.67
CA TYR A 172 -25.11 -9.08 11.88
C TYR A 172 -26.42 -8.69 11.20
N THR A 173 -27.23 -9.69 10.89
CA THR A 173 -28.62 -9.54 10.43
C THR A 173 -29.54 -10.01 11.54
N GLY A 174 -30.69 -9.39 11.78
CA GLY A 174 -31.54 -9.78 12.90
C GLY A 174 -31.21 -9.03 14.18
N THR A 175 -32.14 -8.20 14.68
CA THR A 175 -31.97 -7.53 16.00
C THR A 175 -31.70 -8.52 17.14
N GLU A 176 -32.18 -9.77 17.03
CA GLU A 176 -31.93 -10.84 18.00
C GLU A 176 -30.44 -11.18 18.15
N ASN A 177 -29.62 -10.92 17.13
CA ASN A 177 -28.19 -11.21 17.13
C ASN A 177 -27.35 -10.08 17.74
N ALA A 178 -27.94 -8.94 18.11
CA ALA A 178 -27.24 -7.83 18.78
C ALA A 178 -26.56 -8.26 20.11
N LYS A 179 -27.19 -9.20 20.84
CA LYS A 179 -26.61 -9.76 22.07
C LYS A 179 -25.32 -10.54 21.81
N LEU A 180 -25.20 -11.19 20.65
CA LEU A 180 -23.98 -11.91 20.27
C LEU A 180 -22.83 -10.95 19.97
N ALA A 181 -23.10 -9.83 19.28
CA ALA A 181 -22.09 -8.81 19.04
C ALA A 181 -21.62 -8.17 20.35
N THR A 182 -22.55 -7.86 21.25
CA THR A 182 -22.23 -7.27 22.57
C THR A 182 -21.37 -8.22 23.42
N ALA A 183 -21.70 -9.52 23.43
CA ALA A 183 -20.91 -10.51 24.18
C ALA A 183 -19.49 -10.69 23.60
N LEU A 184 -19.33 -10.66 22.27
CA LEU A 184 -17.99 -10.68 21.65
C LEU A 184 -17.16 -9.45 22.03
N ILE A 185 -17.78 -8.26 22.07
CA ILE A 185 -17.11 -7.03 22.50
C ILE A 185 -16.65 -7.14 23.96
N ALA A 186 -17.51 -7.65 24.85
CA ALA A 186 -17.14 -7.89 26.25
C ALA A 186 -16.00 -8.91 26.39
N ASP A 187 -15.92 -9.91 25.50
CA ASP A 187 -14.81 -10.87 25.51
C ASP A 187 -13.47 -10.23 25.08
N PHE A 188 -13.47 -9.18 24.25
CA PHE A 188 -12.26 -8.39 24.01
C PHE A 188 -11.77 -7.70 25.28
N GLU A 189 -12.67 -7.09 26.05
CA GLU A 189 -12.33 -6.41 27.30
C GLU A 189 -11.75 -7.38 28.33
N LYS A 190 -12.30 -8.59 28.44
CA LYS A 190 -11.77 -9.66 29.31
C LYS A 190 -10.37 -10.11 28.91
N LEU A 191 -10.01 -10.00 27.63
CA LEU A 191 -8.66 -10.23 27.12
C LEU A 191 -7.71 -9.04 27.37
N GLY A 192 -8.16 -7.98 28.04
CA GLY A 192 -7.36 -6.80 28.37
C GLY A 192 -7.24 -5.79 27.24
N LEU A 193 -8.04 -5.92 26.17
CA LEU A 193 -8.11 -4.90 25.12
C LEU A 193 -8.90 -3.70 25.66
N THR A 194 -8.39 -2.51 25.43
CA THR A 194 -9.06 -1.26 25.83
C THR A 194 -9.41 -0.43 24.62
N VAL A 195 -10.36 0.50 24.74
CA VAL A 195 -10.66 1.45 23.65
C VAL A 195 -9.38 2.21 23.26
N ALA A 196 -9.03 2.19 21.97
CA ALA A 196 -7.87 2.93 21.49
C ALA A 196 -8.19 4.42 21.33
N LYS A 197 -7.21 5.26 21.61
CA LYS A 197 -7.24 6.70 21.28
C LYS A 197 -6.29 6.93 20.13
N VAL A 198 -6.84 7.26 18.97
CA VAL A 198 -6.06 7.62 17.78
C VAL A 198 -6.20 9.12 17.52
N PRO A 199 -5.11 9.83 17.19
CA PRO A 199 -5.19 11.22 16.75
C PRO A 199 -6.13 11.36 15.55
N ASP A 200 -6.80 12.51 15.41
CA ASP A 200 -7.68 12.79 14.28
C ASP A 200 -6.87 13.14 13.03
N TYR A 201 -6.38 12.09 12.37
CA TYR A 201 -5.66 12.17 11.10
C TYR A 201 -6.33 11.27 10.05
N PRO A 202 -6.14 11.58 8.75
CA PRO A 202 -6.72 10.80 7.67
C PRO A 202 -5.93 9.50 7.41
N TYR A 203 -5.81 8.64 8.43
CA TYR A 203 -5.21 7.31 8.26
C TYR A 203 -6.00 6.53 7.21
N ARG A 204 -5.31 6.11 6.15
CA ARG A 204 -5.93 5.44 5.02
C ARG A 204 -6.59 4.12 5.43
N ASP A 205 -5.92 3.35 6.28
CA ASP A 205 -6.40 2.03 6.72
C ASP A 205 -7.50 2.12 7.79
N LEU A 206 -7.59 3.24 8.53
CA LEU A 206 -8.66 3.48 9.51
C LEU A 206 -9.83 4.29 8.93
N GLY A 207 -9.95 4.43 7.61
CA GLY A 207 -11.11 5.12 7.01
C GLY A 207 -11.18 6.63 7.27
N GLY A 208 -10.03 7.31 7.43
CA GLY A 208 -9.93 8.76 7.35
C GLY A 208 -10.56 9.55 8.52
N GLY A 209 -10.05 9.39 9.75
CA GLY A 209 -10.43 10.20 10.93
C GLY A 209 -11.85 9.94 11.49
N SER A 210 -12.71 9.25 10.74
CA SER A 210 -14.12 9.04 11.09
C SER A 210 -14.41 7.77 11.90
N PHE A 211 -13.43 6.88 12.05
CA PHE A 211 -13.66 5.56 12.62
C PHE A 211 -13.75 5.62 14.15
N LYS A 212 -14.97 5.50 14.68
CA LYS A 212 -15.25 5.57 16.11
C LYS A 212 -15.56 4.19 16.67
N HIS A 213 -14.96 3.88 17.82
CA HIS A 213 -15.29 2.65 18.54
C HIS A 213 -16.77 2.62 18.91
N LEU A 214 -17.41 1.48 18.64
CA LEU A 214 -18.84 1.22 18.84
C LEU A 214 -19.78 2.12 18.02
N GLU A 215 -19.28 2.75 16.95
CA GLU A 215 -20.17 3.37 15.98
C GLU A 215 -21.01 2.30 15.29
N THR A 216 -22.32 2.46 15.37
CA THR A 216 -23.30 1.56 14.77
C THR A 216 -23.83 2.11 13.45
N LYS A 217 -23.88 1.27 12.41
CA LYS A 217 -24.59 1.57 11.16
C LYS A 217 -25.71 0.57 10.93
N PHE A 218 -26.78 1.03 10.31
CA PHE A 218 -27.96 0.25 9.96
C PHE A 218 -28.28 0.42 8.48
N TRP A 219 -28.69 -0.67 7.82
CA TRP A 219 -29.31 -0.62 6.51
C TRP A 219 -30.44 -1.64 6.39
N GLU A 220 -31.47 -1.25 5.65
CA GLU A 220 -32.67 -2.05 5.41
C GLU A 220 -32.33 -3.40 4.72
N PRO A 221 -33.11 -4.47 4.96
CA PRO A 221 -34.26 -4.50 5.87
C PRO A 221 -33.90 -4.75 7.35
N ASP A 222 -32.73 -5.31 7.66
CA ASP A 222 -32.38 -5.65 9.06
C ASP A 222 -30.89 -5.94 9.27
N HIS A 223 -30.02 -5.12 8.69
CA HIS A 223 -28.58 -5.31 8.79
C HIS A 223 -27.92 -4.25 9.66
N TYR A 224 -27.00 -4.70 10.50
CA TYR A 224 -26.28 -3.87 11.46
C TYR A 224 -24.79 -4.08 11.32
N MET A 225 -24.03 -3.05 11.68
CA MET A 225 -22.59 -3.11 11.82
C MET A 225 -22.16 -2.32 13.04
N VAL A 226 -21.31 -2.91 13.88
CA VAL A 226 -20.66 -2.24 15.01
C VAL A 226 -19.17 -2.13 14.70
N SER A 227 -18.65 -0.92 14.75
CA SER A 227 -17.22 -0.65 14.54
C SER A 227 -16.43 -0.96 15.82
N VAL A 228 -15.27 -1.59 15.71
CA VAL A 228 -14.36 -1.87 16.83
C VAL A 228 -13.02 -1.19 16.60
N LEU A 229 -12.49 -0.52 17.62
CA LEU A 229 -11.19 0.15 17.58
C LEU A 229 -10.58 0.06 18.98
N LEU A 230 -9.67 -0.88 19.14
CA LEU A 230 -9.15 -1.35 20.42
C LEU A 230 -7.63 -1.37 20.41
N GLN A 231 -7.03 -1.16 21.57
CA GLN A 231 -5.61 -1.23 21.82
C GLN A 231 -5.24 -2.62 22.33
N LEU A 232 -4.24 -3.21 21.69
CA LEU A 232 -3.61 -4.46 22.08
C LEU A 232 -2.56 -4.17 23.16
N ASN A 233 -2.95 -4.28 24.44
CA ASN A 233 -2.09 -3.89 25.57
C ASN A 233 -1.28 -5.06 26.17
N SER A 234 -1.84 -6.27 26.18
CA SER A 234 -1.30 -7.41 26.93
C SER A 234 -1.47 -8.76 26.23
N SER A 235 -2.48 -8.90 25.37
CA SER A 235 -2.71 -10.11 24.57
C SER A 235 -1.97 -9.99 23.24
N ASP A 236 -1.48 -11.10 22.69
CA ASP A 236 -0.99 -11.10 21.31
C ASP A 236 -2.17 -11.17 20.31
N VAL A 237 -1.95 -10.71 19.08
CA VAL A 237 -2.97 -10.67 18.01
C VAL A 237 -3.57 -12.06 17.73
N ARG A 238 -2.77 -13.11 17.82
CA ARG A 238 -3.19 -14.48 17.53
C ARG A 238 -4.15 -14.98 18.61
N THR A 239 -3.91 -14.69 19.88
CA THR A 239 -4.83 -14.99 20.98
C THR A 239 -6.19 -14.33 20.75
N VAL A 240 -6.22 -13.05 20.33
CA VAL A 240 -7.46 -12.35 19.99
C VAL A 240 -8.17 -13.04 18.82
N PHE A 241 -7.46 -13.34 17.74
CA PHE A 241 -8.05 -13.93 16.54
C PHE A 241 -8.53 -15.37 16.78
N GLU A 242 -7.83 -16.15 17.60
CA GLU A 242 -8.26 -17.48 18.03
C GLU A 242 -9.52 -17.45 18.89
N MET A 243 -9.64 -16.47 19.80
CA MET A 243 -10.87 -16.25 20.58
C MET A 243 -12.04 -15.92 19.65
N VAL A 244 -11.87 -14.96 18.74
CA VAL A 244 -12.91 -14.54 17.81
C VAL A 244 -13.35 -15.70 16.92
N ARG A 245 -12.40 -16.50 16.42
CA ARG A 245 -12.70 -17.71 15.64
C ARG A 245 -13.55 -18.70 16.44
N LYS A 246 -13.14 -19.03 17.68
CA LYS A 246 -13.90 -19.95 18.54
C LYS A 246 -15.32 -19.42 18.80
N TYR A 247 -15.45 -18.12 19.04
CA TYR A 247 -16.74 -17.47 19.26
C TYR A 247 -17.63 -17.53 18.01
N TYR A 248 -17.09 -17.19 16.83
CA TYR A 248 -17.78 -17.27 15.54
C TYR A 248 -18.31 -18.68 15.24
N GLU A 249 -17.48 -19.71 15.46
CA GLU A 249 -17.90 -21.10 15.29
C GLU A 249 -18.97 -21.51 16.31
N SER A 250 -18.79 -21.17 17.59
CA SER A 250 -19.74 -21.55 18.66
C SER A 250 -21.12 -20.90 18.53
N THR A 251 -21.20 -19.76 17.85
CA THR A 251 -22.46 -19.02 17.64
C THR A 251 -23.19 -19.44 16.37
N GLY A 252 -22.70 -20.47 15.67
CA GLY A 252 -23.27 -20.93 14.41
C GLY A 252 -23.11 -19.91 13.29
N LYS A 253 -22.01 -19.13 13.31
CA LYS A 253 -21.62 -18.21 12.24
C LYS A 253 -22.60 -17.07 11.97
N LYS A 254 -23.36 -16.66 13.00
CA LYS A 254 -24.40 -15.62 12.90
C LYS A 254 -23.86 -14.19 12.80
N LEU A 255 -22.58 -13.98 13.10
CA LEU A 255 -21.91 -12.69 13.00
C LEU A 255 -21.04 -12.64 11.75
N GLN A 256 -21.01 -11.53 11.04
CA GLN A 256 -19.98 -11.23 10.05
C GLN A 256 -18.88 -10.44 10.74
N ILE A 257 -17.64 -10.92 10.72
CA ILE A 257 -16.56 -10.30 11.50
C ILE A 257 -15.42 -9.96 10.56
N GLY A 258 -15.01 -8.70 10.53
CA GLY A 258 -13.82 -8.25 9.80
C GLY A 258 -12.91 -7.52 10.76
N LEU A 259 -11.82 -8.15 11.19
CA LEU A 259 -10.83 -7.54 12.08
C LEU A 259 -9.47 -7.44 11.41
N PHE A 260 -8.74 -6.38 11.73
CA PHE A 260 -7.41 -6.06 11.25
C PHE A 260 -6.49 -5.69 12.42
N CYS A 261 -5.23 -6.04 12.30
CA CYS A 261 -4.17 -5.60 13.22
C CYS A 261 -3.27 -4.55 12.53
N SER A 262 -3.05 -3.39 13.13
CA SER A 262 -2.23 -2.33 12.51
C SER A 262 -0.72 -2.65 12.42
N ASN A 263 -0.26 -3.75 13.02
CA ASN A 263 1.14 -4.17 12.97
C ASN A 263 1.51 -4.90 11.67
N ASN A 264 0.56 -5.56 11.04
CA ASN A 264 0.81 -6.42 9.87
C ASN A 264 -0.40 -6.51 8.92
N MET A 265 -1.48 -5.75 9.17
CA MET A 265 -2.79 -5.90 8.51
C MET A 265 -3.25 -7.35 8.43
N GLU A 266 -2.89 -8.15 9.44
CA GLU A 266 -3.43 -9.49 9.56
C GLU A 266 -4.93 -9.38 9.72
N GLN A 267 -5.63 -10.10 8.86
CA GLN A 267 -7.07 -9.98 8.71
C GLN A 267 -7.74 -11.29 9.13
N LEU A 268 -8.82 -11.15 9.90
CA LEU A 268 -9.78 -12.23 10.15
C LEU A 268 -11.11 -11.84 9.52
N THR A 269 -11.60 -12.64 8.56
CA THR A 269 -12.94 -12.52 7.97
C THR A 269 -13.81 -13.73 8.28
N GLY A 270 -14.88 -13.54 9.05
CA GLY A 270 -16.00 -14.47 9.19
C GLY A 270 -17.18 -14.01 8.33
N GLY A 271 -17.64 -14.83 7.39
CA GLY A 271 -18.73 -14.51 6.45
C GLY A 271 -18.76 -15.44 5.22
N PRO A 272 -19.71 -15.25 4.28
CA PRO A 272 -19.63 -15.87 2.95
C PRO A 272 -18.30 -15.44 2.30
N ASP A 273 -17.53 -16.38 1.76
CA ASP A 273 -16.12 -16.22 1.32
C ASP A 273 -15.05 -16.16 2.43
N SER A 274 -15.31 -16.74 3.61
CA SER A 274 -14.41 -16.72 4.76
C SER A 274 -12.97 -17.18 4.44
N GLN A 275 -11.99 -16.35 4.79
CA GLN A 275 -10.56 -16.75 4.82
C GLN A 275 -10.18 -17.53 6.09
N LEU A 276 -11.15 -17.89 6.93
CA LEU A 276 -10.95 -18.67 8.15
C LEU A 276 -10.23 -20.01 7.91
N ASP A 277 -10.35 -20.61 6.73
CA ASP A 277 -9.69 -21.87 6.36
C ASP A 277 -8.26 -21.69 5.81
N ALA A 278 -7.87 -20.49 5.38
CA ALA A 278 -6.54 -20.19 4.85
C ALA A 278 -5.53 -19.75 5.94
N PHE A 279 -6.00 -19.57 7.17
CA PHE A 279 -5.23 -19.00 8.27
C PHE A 279 -4.12 -19.94 8.81
N TYR A 280 -4.18 -21.25 8.53
CA TYR A 280 -3.30 -22.26 9.13
C TYR A 280 -2.50 -23.13 8.15
N LYS A 281 -2.28 -22.68 6.90
CA LYS A 281 -1.48 -23.45 5.92
C LYS A 281 0.00 -23.07 5.83
N LEU A 282 0.54 -22.26 6.75
CA LEU A 282 1.98 -22.04 6.91
C LEU A 282 2.35 -21.95 8.40
#